data_AF-A0A9P0QEC8-F1
#
_entry.id   AF-A0A9P0QEC8-F1
#
_cell.length_a   1.000
_cell.length_b   1.000
_cell.length_c   1.000
_cell.angle_alpha   90.00
_cell.angle_beta   90.00
_cell.angle_gamma   90.00
#
_symmetry.space_group_name_H-M   'P 1'
#
loop_
_entity.id
_entity.type
_entity.pdbx_description
1 polymer ?
#
loop_
_entity_poly.entity_id
_entity_poly.type
_entity_poly.pdbx_seq_one_letter_code
_entity_poly.pdbx_strand_id
1 'polypeptide(L)'
;MIVKIEAQKKREGPGQCYRCQQFGHSQQNCSGAPKCVRCAGAHRASECKVPQERAATCANCGGSHPANYGGCPRRPSSKPKSKPAAEEKKKITKPAPAAKKAGKAQKNISKSDKKKKRRRKESYAIYIYKVLKQVHPDTGISSKAMSIMNSFVNDIFERIAAEASRLAHYNKRATITSREIQTAVRLLLPGELAKHAVSEGTKAVTKYTSSK
;
A
#
# COMPACT_ATOMS: atom_id res chain seq x y z
N MET A 1 -4.81 23.60 -26.32
CA MET A 1 -5.11 23.86 -24.89
C MET A 1 -4.29 22.87 -24.06
N ILE A 2 -3.19 23.30 -23.44
CA ILE A 2 -2.31 22.40 -22.67
C ILE A 2 -2.87 22.31 -21.24
N VAL A 3 -3.44 21.17 -20.88
CA VAL A 3 -3.88 20.88 -19.51
C VAL A 3 -2.65 20.48 -18.69
N LYS A 4 -2.14 21.39 -17.86
CA LYS A 4 -1.10 21.08 -16.87
C LYS A 4 -1.73 20.23 -15.76
N ILE A 5 -1.41 18.94 -15.72
CA ILE A 5 -1.77 18.07 -14.60
C ILE A 5 -0.69 18.22 -13.53
N GLU A 6 -0.98 18.97 -12.46
CA GLU A 6 -0.11 19.07 -11.31
C GLU A 6 -0.04 17.73 -10.56
N ALA A 7 1.16 17.36 -10.12
CA ALA A 7 1.36 16.18 -9.28
C ALA A 7 0.55 16.31 -7.98
N GLN A 8 -0.23 15.28 -7.63
CA GLN A 8 -0.94 15.23 -6.35
C GLN A 8 0.10 15.33 -5.22
N LYS A 9 0.14 16.48 -4.53
CA LYS A 9 1.00 16.69 -3.36
C LYS A 9 0.72 15.61 -2.33
N LYS A 10 1.71 14.74 -2.07
CA LYS A 10 1.62 13.74 -1.00
C LYS A 10 1.42 14.48 0.32
N ARG A 11 0.42 14.07 1.10
CA ARG A 11 0.17 14.64 2.42
C ARG A 11 1.26 14.16 3.38
N GLU A 12 2.27 14.98 3.58
CA GLU A 12 3.33 14.73 4.56
C GLU A 12 2.74 14.83 5.98
N GLY A 13 3.10 13.90 6.87
CA GLY A 13 2.64 13.87 8.26
C GLY A 13 1.91 12.58 8.67
N PRO A 14 1.71 12.39 9.99
CA PRO A 14 1.03 11.20 10.52
C PRO A 14 -0.41 11.12 10.00
N GLY A 15 -0.85 9.90 9.69
CA GLY A 15 -2.22 9.64 9.26
C GLY A 15 -3.24 10.11 10.30
N GLN A 16 -4.33 10.71 9.82
CA GLN A 16 -5.46 11.13 10.64
C GLN A 16 -6.46 9.98 10.78
N CYS A 17 -6.91 9.72 11.99
CA CYS A 17 -7.94 8.74 12.27
C CYS A 17 -9.31 9.27 11.85
N TYR A 18 -9.97 8.63 10.89
CA TYR A 18 -11.31 9.02 10.44
C TYR A 18 -12.43 8.77 11.46
N ARG A 19 -12.14 8.10 12.59
CA ARG A 19 -13.09 7.92 13.69
C ARG A 19 -13.05 9.11 14.65
N CYS A 20 -11.91 9.42 15.25
CA CYS A 20 -11.80 10.48 16.27
C CYS A 20 -11.14 11.78 15.77
N GLN A 21 -10.74 11.85 14.50
CA GLN A 21 -10.04 12.97 13.86
C GLN A 21 -8.64 13.30 14.42
N GLN A 22 -8.12 12.52 15.38
CA GLN A 22 -6.78 12.68 15.94
C GLN A 22 -5.70 12.02 15.07
N PHE A 23 -4.45 12.40 15.26
CA PHE A 23 -3.31 11.93 14.49
C PHE A 23 -2.58 10.76 15.18
N GLY A 24 -1.88 9.94 14.40
CA GLY A 24 -0.93 8.94 14.93
C GLY A 24 -1.48 7.51 15.09
N HIS A 25 -2.74 7.26 14.74
CA HIS A 25 -3.33 5.92 14.75
C HIS A 25 -4.36 5.74 13.63
N SER A 26 -4.67 4.49 13.28
CA SER A 26 -5.70 4.15 12.28
C SER A 26 -7.07 3.92 12.94
N GLN A 27 -8.13 3.97 12.13
CA GLN A 27 -9.51 3.75 12.58
C GLN A 27 -9.72 2.41 13.31
N GLN A 28 -8.96 1.37 12.94
CA GLN A 28 -9.07 0.02 13.51
C GLN A 28 -8.56 -0.05 14.96
N ASN A 29 -7.58 0.78 15.33
CA ASN A 29 -7.00 0.84 16.67
C ASN A 29 -7.45 2.09 17.45
N CYS A 30 -8.61 2.66 17.09
CA CYS A 30 -9.10 3.86 17.72
C CYS A 30 -9.97 3.54 18.94
N SER A 31 -9.54 3.99 20.13
CA SER A 31 -10.28 3.94 21.40
C SER A 31 -11.09 5.21 21.70
N GLY A 32 -11.03 6.23 20.84
CA GLY A 32 -11.71 7.50 21.05
C GLY A 32 -13.17 7.53 20.55
N ALA A 33 -13.95 8.48 21.08
CA ALA A 33 -15.30 8.78 20.61
C ALA A 33 -15.30 9.27 19.14
N PRO A 34 -16.33 8.95 18.35
CA PRO A 34 -16.43 9.41 16.97
C PRO A 34 -16.60 10.93 16.90
N LYS A 35 -15.87 11.57 15.99
CA LYS A 35 -15.96 13.02 15.73
C LYS A 35 -16.11 13.30 14.24
N CYS A 36 -17.00 14.24 13.91
CA CYS A 36 -17.27 14.63 12.54
C CYS A 36 -16.14 15.53 11.99
N VAL A 37 -15.67 15.22 10.78
CA VAL A 37 -14.63 16.00 10.07
C VAL A 37 -15.09 17.41 9.70
N ARG A 38 -16.41 17.63 9.61
CA ARG A 38 -17.01 18.88 9.12
C ARG A 38 -17.49 19.80 10.24
N CYS A 39 -18.11 19.28 11.28
CA CYS A 39 -18.78 20.09 12.30
C CYS A 39 -18.28 19.82 13.73
N ALA A 40 -17.24 19.00 13.89
CA ALA A 40 -16.68 18.59 15.18
C ALA A 40 -17.66 17.87 16.15
N GLY A 41 -18.90 17.60 15.74
CA GLY A 41 -19.90 16.91 16.55
C GLY A 41 -19.56 15.43 16.83
N ALA A 42 -20.17 14.88 17.89
CA ALA A 42 -19.95 13.51 18.38
C ALA A 42 -20.66 12.43 17.54
N HIS A 43 -20.46 12.45 16.23
CA HIS A 43 -21.02 11.50 15.27
C HIS A 43 -20.04 11.26 14.11
N ARG A 44 -20.31 10.24 13.29
CA ARG A 44 -19.51 9.98 12.08
C ARG A 44 -19.89 10.95 10.97
N ALA A 45 -18.96 11.21 10.04
CA ALA A 45 -19.22 12.12 8.91
C ALA A 45 -20.43 11.70 8.05
N SER A 46 -20.77 10.41 8.01
CA SER A 46 -21.95 9.84 7.34
C SER A 46 -23.29 10.22 7.99
N GLU A 47 -23.29 10.51 9.29
CA GLU A 47 -24.49 10.82 10.08
C GLU A 47 -24.65 12.34 10.29
N CYS A 48 -23.86 13.13 9.57
CA CYS A 48 -23.83 14.57 9.72
C CYS A 48 -25.05 15.23 9.07
N LYS A 49 -26.03 15.62 9.90
CA LYS A 49 -27.23 16.36 9.48
C LYS A 49 -26.96 17.84 9.14
N VAL A 50 -25.72 18.30 9.28
CA VAL A 50 -25.34 19.69 8.99
C VAL A 50 -25.25 19.89 7.47
N PRO A 51 -26.01 20.82 6.88
CA PRO A 51 -26.00 21.08 5.44
C PRO A 51 -24.64 21.61 4.96
N GLN A 52 -24.37 21.42 3.67
CA GLN A 52 -23.02 21.66 3.12
C GLN A 52 -22.59 23.12 3.11
N GLU A 53 -23.55 24.05 3.14
CA GLU A 53 -23.37 25.50 3.13
C GLU A 53 -22.86 26.05 4.46
N ARG A 54 -23.03 25.32 5.57
CA ARG A 54 -22.51 25.76 6.87
C ARG A 54 -20.98 25.64 6.89
N ALA A 55 -20.31 26.70 7.34
CA ALA A 55 -18.86 26.73 7.50
C ALA A 55 -18.37 25.53 8.33
N ALA A 56 -17.40 24.80 7.78
CA ALA A 56 -16.82 23.66 8.46
C ALA A 56 -16.02 24.11 9.69
N THR A 57 -16.14 23.38 10.79
CA THR A 57 -15.41 23.61 12.03
C THR A 57 -14.43 22.46 12.28
N CYS A 58 -13.17 22.80 12.47
CA CYS A 58 -12.11 21.84 12.69
C CYS A 58 -12.20 21.22 14.09
N ALA A 59 -12.34 19.90 14.17
CA ALA A 59 -12.39 19.16 15.45
C ALA A 59 -11.09 19.26 16.28
N ASN A 60 -9.98 19.70 15.67
CA ASN A 60 -8.65 19.77 16.30
C ASN A 60 -8.26 21.19 16.73
N CYS A 61 -8.70 22.24 16.01
CA CYS A 61 -8.31 23.62 16.30
C CYS A 61 -9.48 24.62 16.39
N GLY A 62 -10.72 24.21 16.11
CA GLY A 62 -11.90 25.07 16.13
C GLY A 62 -12.01 26.07 14.97
N GLY A 63 -11.06 26.09 14.04
CA GLY A 63 -11.07 27.02 12.90
C GLY A 63 -12.11 26.70 11.83
N SER A 64 -12.34 27.65 10.92
CA SER A 64 -13.29 27.58 9.79
C SER A 64 -12.82 26.71 8.61
N HIS A 65 -12.32 25.51 8.91
CA HIS A 65 -11.90 24.53 7.92
C HIS A 65 -12.22 23.09 8.39
N PRO A 66 -12.36 22.11 7.48
CA PRO A 66 -12.58 20.72 7.89
C PRO A 66 -11.36 20.16 8.62
N ALA A 67 -11.57 19.23 9.55
CA ALA A 67 -10.50 18.65 10.37
C ALA A 67 -9.38 17.95 9.56
N ASN A 68 -9.65 17.62 8.29
CA ASN A 68 -8.72 17.00 7.35
C ASN A 68 -7.96 18.01 6.46
N TYR A 69 -8.04 19.31 6.78
CA TYR A 69 -7.30 20.34 6.08
C TYR A 69 -5.80 20.24 6.37
N GLY A 70 -5.00 20.10 5.30
CA GLY A 70 -3.55 19.87 5.39
C GLY A 70 -2.77 21.01 6.04
N GLY A 71 -3.30 22.24 6.03
CA GLY A 71 -2.71 23.45 6.63
C GLY A 71 -3.20 23.77 8.04
N CYS A 72 -3.87 22.85 8.73
CA CYS A 72 -4.31 23.08 10.11
C CYS A 72 -3.11 23.29 11.05
N PRO A 73 -3.08 24.34 11.89
CA PRO A 73 -1.95 24.65 12.78
C PRO A 73 -1.73 23.59 13.87
N ARG A 74 -2.73 22.76 14.16
CA ARG A 74 -2.65 21.64 15.12
C ARG A 74 -2.17 20.33 14.49
N ARG A 75 -1.88 20.31 13.18
CA ARG A 75 -1.40 19.12 12.49
C ARG A 75 0.07 18.87 12.86
N PRO A 76 0.42 17.69 13.41
CA PRO A 76 1.81 17.40 13.73
C PRO A 76 2.65 17.36 12.44
N SER A 77 3.67 18.21 12.35
CA SER A 77 4.65 18.16 11.26
C SER A 77 5.52 16.90 11.40
N SER A 78 5.74 16.18 10.31
CA SER A 78 6.76 15.12 10.26
C SER A 78 8.16 15.74 10.32
N LYS A 79 8.66 16.03 11.52
CA LYS A 79 10.10 16.10 11.78
C LYS A 79 10.52 14.84 12.54
N PRO A 80 11.59 14.13 12.13
CA PRO A 80 12.15 13.07 12.94
C PRO A 80 12.79 13.72 14.17
N LYS A 81 12.20 13.54 15.36
CA LYS A 81 12.84 13.97 16.59
C LYS A 81 13.89 12.95 17.01
N SER A 82 15.15 13.34 16.82
CA SER A 82 16.30 12.91 17.60
C SER A 82 16.03 13.04 19.10
N LYS A 83 16.72 12.18 19.85
CA LYS A 83 16.74 11.97 21.32
C LYS A 83 16.47 13.25 22.15
N PRO A 84 15.74 13.19 23.28
CA PRO A 84 15.82 14.24 24.27
C PRO A 84 17.04 14.02 25.18
N ALA A 85 17.97 14.97 25.15
CA ALA A 85 18.94 15.23 26.22
C ALA A 85 18.33 16.23 27.22
N ALA A 86 18.89 16.21 28.42
CA ALA A 86 18.39 16.75 29.67
C ALA A 86 18.33 18.28 29.77
N GLU A 87 17.40 18.76 30.61
CA GLU A 87 17.51 19.86 31.60
C GLU A 87 16.10 20.05 32.20
N GLU A 88 15.83 20.34 33.47
CA GLU A 88 16.60 20.53 34.69
C GLU A 88 15.55 20.43 35.83
N LYS A 89 15.81 19.68 36.90
CA LYS A 89 14.91 19.55 38.06
C LYS A 89 15.58 20.15 39.30
N LYS A 90 14.97 21.20 39.88
CA LYS A 90 15.23 21.62 41.27
C LYS A 90 14.57 20.65 42.26
N LYS A 91 15.35 20.22 43.25
CA LYS A 91 15.04 19.29 44.37
C LYS A 91 14.41 20.03 45.57
N ILE A 92 13.73 19.26 46.44
CA ILE A 92 13.89 19.13 47.92
C ILE A 92 12.72 18.20 48.42
N THR A 93 12.95 16.88 48.59
CA THR A 93 13.12 16.08 49.85
C THR A 93 11.87 15.98 50.74
N LYS A 94 11.15 14.84 50.75
CA LYS A 94 11.21 13.64 51.66
C LYS A 94 10.45 13.84 53.01
N PRO A 95 9.85 12.80 53.66
CA PRO A 95 10.39 11.44 53.82
C PRO A 95 9.41 10.23 53.71
N ALA A 96 10.03 9.05 53.82
CA ALA A 96 9.53 7.66 53.85
C ALA A 96 8.76 7.34 55.17
N PRO A 97 8.32 6.10 55.54
CA PRO A 97 8.87 4.77 55.19
C PRO A 97 7.87 3.62 54.94
N ALA A 98 8.45 2.44 54.68
CA ALA A 98 7.88 1.20 54.19
C ALA A 98 7.19 0.31 55.25
N ALA A 99 6.22 -0.54 54.83
CA ALA A 99 6.01 -1.88 55.40
C ALA A 99 5.06 -2.77 54.54
N LYS A 100 5.62 -3.89 54.07
CA LYS A 100 5.10 -5.28 53.89
C LYS A 100 3.58 -5.57 53.79
N LYS A 101 3.17 -6.30 52.73
CA LYS A 101 2.68 -7.72 52.70
C LYS A 101 1.55 -7.99 51.67
N ALA A 102 1.71 -9.14 51.00
CA ALA A 102 0.72 -10.13 50.54
C ALA A 102 -0.29 -9.80 49.41
N GLY A 103 -0.34 -10.70 48.40
CA GLY A 103 -1.46 -10.84 47.45
C GLY A 103 -1.06 -11.42 46.09
N LYS A 104 -1.27 -12.72 45.87
CA LYS A 104 -1.04 -13.45 44.61
C LYS A 104 -2.03 -13.00 43.51
N ALA A 105 -1.59 -12.94 42.25
CA ALA A 105 -2.32 -13.50 41.09
C ALA A 105 -1.47 -13.46 39.81
N GLN A 106 -1.21 -14.63 39.23
CA GLN A 106 -0.56 -14.82 37.93
C GLN A 106 -1.41 -14.23 36.79
N LYS A 107 -0.76 -13.53 35.85
CA LYS A 107 -1.16 -13.57 34.44
C LYS A 107 0.07 -13.83 33.58
N ASN A 108 0.15 -15.07 33.10
CA ASN A 108 1.02 -15.49 32.00
C ASN A 108 0.77 -14.58 30.79
N ILE A 109 1.80 -13.84 30.37
CA ILE A 109 1.87 -13.30 29.01
C ILE A 109 3.01 -14.05 28.33
N SER A 110 2.65 -15.15 27.69
CA SER A 110 3.47 -15.76 26.66
C SER A 110 3.73 -14.71 25.58
N LYS A 111 4.95 -14.15 25.56
CA LYS A 111 5.46 -13.40 24.41
C LYS A 111 5.61 -14.35 23.23
N SER A 112 4.57 -14.47 22.43
CA SER A 112 4.67 -14.92 21.05
C SER A 112 4.39 -13.74 20.13
N ASP A 113 5.35 -12.81 20.07
CA ASP A 113 5.47 -11.85 18.98
C ASP A 113 5.94 -12.57 17.70
N LYS A 114 5.11 -13.49 17.19
CA LYS A 114 5.21 -13.92 15.80
C LYS A 114 4.67 -12.79 14.94
N LYS A 115 5.54 -11.81 14.66
CA LYS A 115 5.37 -10.78 13.64
C LYS A 115 4.89 -11.48 12.37
N LYS A 116 3.58 -11.41 12.06
CA LYS A 116 2.99 -12.02 10.86
C LYS A 116 3.80 -11.53 9.66
N LYS A 117 4.62 -12.42 9.08
CA LYS A 117 5.30 -12.16 7.81
C LYS A 117 4.20 -11.77 6.82
N ARG A 118 4.20 -10.50 6.38
CA ARG A 118 3.37 -10.09 5.25
C ARG A 118 3.74 -11.03 4.11
N ARG A 119 2.80 -11.87 3.68
CA ARG A 119 2.95 -12.65 2.44
C ARG A 119 3.28 -11.65 1.34
N ARG A 120 4.48 -11.75 0.78
CA ARG A 120 4.90 -10.92 -0.35
C ARG A 120 3.96 -11.27 -1.48
N LYS A 121 3.10 -10.32 -1.87
CA LYS A 121 2.26 -10.50 -3.05
C LYS A 121 3.21 -10.55 -4.23
N GLU A 122 3.25 -11.68 -4.93
CA GLU A 122 4.00 -11.80 -6.17
C GLU A 122 3.45 -10.77 -7.14
N SER A 123 4.36 -9.95 -7.66
CA SER A 123 4.00 -8.84 -8.54
C SER A 123 5.11 -8.64 -9.54
N TYR A 124 4.71 -8.42 -10.78
CA TYR A 124 5.59 -8.11 -11.89
C TYR A 124 6.05 -6.65 -11.91
N ALA A 125 5.69 -5.86 -10.89
CA ALA A 125 5.87 -4.42 -10.94
C ALA A 125 7.34 -3.98 -11.16
N ILE A 126 8.29 -4.68 -10.54
CA ILE A 126 9.72 -4.36 -10.72
C ILE A 126 10.14 -4.54 -12.19
N TYR A 127 9.65 -5.60 -12.85
CA TYR A 127 9.99 -5.90 -14.24
C TYR A 127 9.29 -4.96 -15.22
N ILE A 128 8.00 -4.66 -14.97
CA ILE A 128 7.25 -3.68 -15.76
C ILE A 128 7.97 -2.32 -15.74
N TYR A 129 8.46 -1.88 -14.58
CA TYR A 129 9.22 -0.64 -14.48
C TYR A 129 10.55 -0.70 -15.24
N LYS A 130 11.29 -1.81 -15.15
CA LYS A 130 12.54 -2.00 -15.88
C LYS A 130 12.33 -1.94 -17.40
N VAL A 131 11.32 -2.63 -17.91
CA VAL A 131 10.98 -2.61 -19.35
C VAL A 131 10.54 -1.21 -19.78
N LEU A 132 9.71 -0.53 -18.98
CA LEU A 132 9.30 0.85 -19.26
C LEU A 132 10.50 1.80 -19.42
N LYS A 133 11.50 1.68 -18.53
CA LYS A 133 12.70 2.54 -18.61
C LYS A 133 13.64 2.18 -19.76
N GLN A 134 13.58 0.96 -20.28
CA GLN A 134 14.30 0.59 -21.50
C GLN A 134 13.70 1.23 -22.75
N VAL A 135 12.36 1.36 -22.82
CA VAL A 135 11.68 1.94 -23.99
C VAL A 135 11.48 3.46 -23.89
N HIS A 136 11.23 3.98 -22.68
CA HIS A 136 10.96 5.40 -22.42
C HIS A 136 11.61 5.86 -21.10
N PRO A 137 12.89 6.30 -21.13
CA PRO A 137 13.65 6.68 -19.93
C PRO A 137 13.00 7.80 -19.09
N ASP A 138 12.36 8.78 -19.73
CA ASP A 138 11.80 9.96 -19.04
C ASP A 138 10.33 9.82 -18.64
N THR A 139 9.67 8.72 -19.04
CA THR A 139 8.25 8.49 -18.72
C THR A 139 8.07 7.78 -17.39
N GLY A 140 7.06 8.19 -16.62
CA GLY A 140 6.64 7.55 -15.38
C GLY A 140 5.31 6.82 -15.53
N ILE A 141 5.06 5.82 -14.69
CA ILE A 141 3.79 5.07 -14.66
C ILE A 141 3.09 5.29 -13.31
N SER A 142 1.79 5.55 -13.34
CA SER A 142 0.98 5.73 -12.12
C SER A 142 0.77 4.39 -11.40
N SER A 143 0.48 4.42 -10.09
CA SER A 143 0.18 3.21 -9.31
C SER A 143 -1.05 2.45 -9.81
N LYS A 144 -2.07 3.17 -10.31
CA LYS A 144 -3.27 2.57 -10.92
C LYS A 144 -2.92 1.86 -12.23
N ALA A 145 -2.17 2.54 -13.12
CA ALA A 145 -1.70 1.92 -14.36
C ALA A 145 -0.80 0.71 -14.08
N MET A 146 0.04 0.77 -13.05
CA MET A 146 0.86 -0.35 -12.62
C MET A 146 0.03 -1.58 -12.22
N SER A 147 -1.07 -1.36 -11.49
CA SER A 147 -1.98 -2.44 -11.10
C SER A 147 -2.68 -3.07 -12.30
N ILE A 148 -3.04 -2.26 -13.29
CA ILE A 148 -3.64 -2.74 -14.55
C ILE A 148 -2.62 -3.59 -15.31
N MET A 149 -1.39 -3.09 -15.49
CA MET A 149 -0.31 -3.82 -16.17
C MET A 149 0.03 -5.14 -15.47
N ASN A 150 0.10 -5.15 -14.14
CA ASN A 150 0.34 -6.38 -13.39
C ASN A 150 -0.79 -7.41 -13.58
N SER A 151 -2.04 -6.95 -13.65
CA SER A 151 -3.18 -7.85 -13.87
C SER A 151 -3.21 -8.36 -15.32
N PHE A 152 -2.85 -7.51 -16.29
CA PHE A 152 -2.70 -7.90 -17.69
C PHE A 152 -1.66 -9.01 -17.88
N VAL A 153 -0.49 -8.89 -17.25
CA VAL A 153 0.55 -9.94 -17.31
C VAL A 153 0.02 -11.27 -16.75
N ASN A 154 -0.69 -11.23 -15.62
CA ASN A 154 -1.29 -12.44 -15.04
C ASN A 154 -2.35 -13.07 -15.95
N ASP A 155 -3.25 -12.27 -16.52
CA ASP A 155 -4.30 -12.75 -17.43
C ASP A 155 -3.70 -13.43 -18.66
N ILE A 156 -2.70 -12.82 -19.29
CA ILE A 156 -2.02 -13.42 -20.44
C ILE A 156 -1.25 -14.69 -20.04
N PHE A 157 -0.59 -14.68 -18.88
CA PHE A 157 0.11 -15.85 -18.37
C PHE A 157 -0.83 -17.03 -18.13
N GLU A 158 -1.96 -16.80 -17.44
CA GLU A 158 -2.96 -17.83 -17.15
C GLU A 158 -3.57 -18.38 -18.44
N ARG A 159 -3.87 -17.52 -19.43
CA ARG A 159 -4.38 -17.94 -20.75
C ARG A 159 -3.39 -18.83 -21.49
N ILE A 160 -2.11 -18.42 -21.58
CA ILE A 160 -1.07 -19.22 -22.25
C ILE A 160 -0.85 -20.54 -21.52
N ALA A 161 -0.77 -20.52 -20.19
CA ALA A 161 -0.55 -21.73 -19.39
C ALA A 161 -1.72 -22.72 -19.54
N ALA A 162 -2.95 -22.23 -19.50
CA ALA A 162 -4.13 -23.06 -19.70
C ALA A 162 -4.16 -23.70 -21.09
N GLU A 163 -3.87 -22.93 -22.14
CA GLU A 163 -3.87 -23.44 -23.51
C GLU A 163 -2.72 -24.42 -23.75
N ALA A 164 -1.52 -24.13 -23.24
CA ALA A 164 -0.38 -25.03 -23.32
C ALA A 164 -0.62 -26.35 -22.56
N SER A 165 -1.31 -26.30 -21.41
CA SER A 165 -1.74 -27.49 -20.68
C SER A 165 -2.71 -28.33 -21.50
N ARG A 166 -3.73 -27.73 -22.14
CA ARG A 166 -4.64 -28.45 -23.04
C ARG A 166 -3.88 -29.12 -24.20
N LEU A 167 -2.95 -28.40 -24.83
CA LEU A 167 -2.13 -28.93 -25.92
C LEU A 167 -1.26 -30.13 -25.47
N ALA A 168 -0.66 -30.06 -24.28
CA ALA A 168 0.08 -31.18 -23.72
C ALA A 168 -0.81 -32.40 -23.48
N HIS A 169 -2.02 -32.19 -22.94
CA HIS A 169 -3.01 -33.25 -22.73
C HIS A 169 -3.50 -33.87 -24.03
N TYR A 170 -3.76 -33.08 -25.09
CA TYR A 170 -4.13 -33.63 -26.40
C TYR A 170 -3.06 -34.53 -26.99
N ASN A 171 -1.79 -34.17 -26.78
CA ASN A 171 -0.64 -34.97 -27.20
C ASN A 171 -0.30 -36.11 -26.22
N LYS A 172 -1.10 -36.34 -25.18
CA LYS A 172 -0.88 -37.33 -24.11
C LYS A 172 0.48 -37.20 -23.43
N ARG A 173 0.99 -35.97 -23.29
CA ARG A 173 2.26 -35.66 -22.63
C ARG A 173 2.01 -35.11 -21.23
N ALA A 174 2.82 -35.55 -20.26
CA ALA A 174 2.81 -35.02 -18.90
C ALA A 174 3.65 -33.73 -18.74
N THR A 175 4.52 -33.44 -19.71
CA THR A 175 5.44 -32.30 -19.66
C THR A 175 5.06 -31.26 -20.70
N ILE A 176 4.90 -30.01 -20.26
CA ILE A 176 4.73 -28.84 -21.14
C ILE A 176 6.12 -28.41 -21.63
N THR A 177 6.36 -28.47 -22.94
CA THR A 177 7.62 -28.04 -23.57
C THR A 177 7.48 -26.65 -24.17
N SER A 178 8.59 -26.07 -24.62
CA SER A 178 8.58 -24.79 -25.36
C SER A 178 7.70 -24.83 -26.62
N ARG A 179 7.46 -26.01 -27.20
CA ARG A 179 6.60 -26.20 -28.37
C ARG A 179 5.13 -25.97 -28.05
N GLU A 180 4.63 -26.48 -26.93
CA GLU A 180 3.24 -26.24 -26.49
C GLU A 180 3.03 -24.76 -26.17
N ILE A 181 4.01 -24.12 -25.51
CA ILE A 181 3.96 -22.67 -25.24
C ILE A 181 3.94 -21.85 -26.54
N GLN A 182 4.83 -22.15 -27.49
CA GLN A 182 4.89 -21.46 -28.78
C GLN A 182 3.59 -21.61 -29.57
N THR A 183 2.97 -22.79 -29.53
CA THR A 183 1.70 -23.05 -30.20
C THR A 183 0.55 -22.32 -29.51
N ALA A 184 0.49 -22.34 -28.17
CA ALA A 184 -0.49 -21.59 -27.39
C ALA A 184 -0.42 -20.07 -27.69
N VAL A 185 0.78 -19.51 -27.79
CA VAL A 185 0.98 -18.09 -28.14
C VAL A 185 0.41 -17.77 -29.52
N ARG A 186 0.58 -18.65 -30.52
CA ARG A 186 0.00 -18.47 -31.86
C ARG A 186 -1.53 -18.56 -31.87
N LEU A 187 -2.13 -19.35 -30.99
CA LEU A 187 -3.58 -19.48 -30.87
C LEU A 187 -4.22 -18.27 -30.17
N LEU A 188 -3.52 -17.70 -29.18
CA LEU A 188 -4.06 -16.62 -28.34
C LEU A 188 -3.83 -15.22 -28.90
N LEU A 189 -2.73 -15.00 -29.62
CA LEU A 189 -2.39 -13.68 -30.16
C LEU A 189 -2.73 -13.58 -31.65
N PRO A 190 -3.33 -12.45 -32.11
CA PRO A 190 -3.66 -12.28 -33.52
C PRO A 190 -2.48 -11.78 -34.36
N GLY A 191 -2.42 -12.23 -35.62
CA GLY A 191 -1.62 -11.62 -36.69
C GLY A 191 -0.14 -11.36 -36.35
N GLU A 192 0.30 -10.12 -36.53
CA GLU A 192 1.69 -9.69 -36.32
C GLU A 192 2.15 -9.83 -34.85
N LEU A 193 1.24 -9.72 -33.88
CA LEU A 193 1.59 -9.87 -32.47
C LEU A 193 2.08 -11.29 -32.17
N ALA A 194 1.45 -12.31 -32.75
CA ALA A 194 1.91 -13.70 -32.61
C ALA A 194 3.30 -13.88 -33.21
N LYS A 195 3.58 -13.30 -34.39
CA LYS A 195 4.89 -13.41 -35.04
C LYS A 195 5.99 -12.80 -34.18
N HIS A 196 5.78 -11.59 -33.66
CA HIS A 196 6.73 -10.92 -32.78
C HIS A 196 6.94 -11.70 -31.47
N ALA A 197 5.86 -12.13 -30.81
CA ALA A 197 5.94 -12.88 -29.56
C ALA A 197 6.70 -14.21 -29.73
N VAL A 198 6.47 -14.94 -30.83
CA VAL A 198 7.18 -16.18 -31.14
C VAL A 198 8.66 -15.91 -31.46
N SER A 199 8.97 -14.85 -32.19
CA SER A 199 10.35 -14.46 -32.50
C SER A 199 11.13 -14.14 -31.22
N GLU A 200 10.60 -13.28 -30.36
CA GLU A 200 11.23 -12.93 -29.08
C GLU A 200 11.37 -14.13 -28.14
N GLY A 201 10.36 -15.00 -28.08
CA GLY A 201 10.42 -16.24 -27.31
C GLY A 201 11.53 -17.18 -27.78
N THR A 202 11.67 -17.35 -29.10
CA THR A 202 12.71 -18.21 -29.68
C THR A 202 14.11 -17.65 -29.40
N LYS A 203 14.31 -16.33 -29.57
CA LYS A 203 15.57 -15.65 -29.24
C LYS A 203 15.95 -15.85 -27.77
N ALA A 204 14.99 -15.73 -26.86
CA ALA A 204 15.22 -15.91 -25.43
C ALA A 204 15.68 -17.34 -25.09
N VAL A 205 15.06 -18.36 -25.71
CA VAL A 205 15.46 -19.77 -25.53
C VAL A 205 16.87 -19.99 -26.07
N THR A 206 17.17 -19.54 -27.28
CA THR A 206 18.51 -19.68 -27.88
C THR A 206 19.59 -19.01 -27.03
N LYS A 207 19.32 -17.80 -26.52
CA LYS A 207 20.24 -17.10 -25.63
C LYS A 207 20.48 -17.89 -24.36
N TYR A 208 19.42 -18.41 -23.74
CA TYR A 208 19.53 -19.22 -22.52
C TYR A 208 20.35 -20.48 -22.74
N THR A 209 20.11 -21.21 -23.85
CA THR A 209 20.88 -22.42 -24.17
C THR A 209 22.34 -22.13 -24.48
N SER A 210 22.66 -20.98 -25.08
CA SER A 210 24.04 -20.56 -25.39
C SER A 210 24.83 -20.04 -24.19
N SER A 211 24.14 -19.63 -23.12
CA SER A 211 24.77 -19.06 -21.92
C SER A 211 25.11 -20.12 -20.88
N LYS A 212 24.89 -21.40 -21.20
CA LYS A 212 25.13 -22.56 -20.34
C LYS A 212 26.40 -23.26 -20.77
#